data_AF-A0A1G2H9Q0-F1
#
_entry.id   AF-A0A1G2H9Q0-F1
#
_cell.length_a   1.000
_cell.length_b   1.000
_cell.length_c   1.000
_cell.angle_alpha   90.00
_cell.angle_beta   90.00
_cell.angle_gamma   90.00
#
_symmetry.space_group_name_H-M   'P 1'
#
loop_
_entity.id
_entity.type
_entity.pdbx_description
1 polymer ?
#
loop_
_entity_poly.entity_id
_entity_poly.type
_entity_poly.pdbx_seq_one_letter_code
_entity_poly.pdbx_strand_id
1 'polypeptide(L)'
;MSDFRFNLAFTSSAVLLFLTVPLTGLLLDKSLRRIAGLRFSTALTVFFYGLCGILAVSNHEASSLIFFTLGLYSYLLSFTFYTPLLNDIAKPAKRGLISGLGVSANYIGQFAGLILALPSERHLLLDP
;
A
#
# COMPACT_ATOMS: atom_id res chain seq x y z
N MET A 1 8.08 15.92 17.21
CA MET A 1 6.91 15.13 17.67
C MET A 1 6.18 14.43 16.52
N SER A 2 6.17 15.01 15.30
CA SER A 2 5.56 14.39 14.12
C SER A 2 6.28 13.10 13.67
N ASP A 3 7.62 13.10 13.68
CA ASP A 3 8.45 11.97 13.23
C ASP A 3 8.22 10.69 14.04
N PHE A 4 8.00 10.82 15.35
CA PHE A 4 7.75 9.68 16.23
C PHE A 4 6.41 9.01 15.90
N ARG A 5 5.35 9.80 15.67
CA ARG A 5 4.02 9.29 15.31
C ARG A 5 4.03 8.59 13.95
N PHE A 6 4.78 9.13 13.00
CA PHE A 6 4.94 8.55 11.67
C PHE A 6 5.71 7.22 11.70
N ASN A 7 6.83 7.16 12.45
CA ASN A 7 7.57 5.91 12.64
C ASN A 7 6.74 4.84 13.38
N LEU A 8 5.90 5.26 14.32
CA LEU A 8 4.96 4.37 15.01
C LEU A 8 3.92 3.77 14.03
N ALA A 9 3.40 4.58 13.09
CA ALA A 9 2.52 4.10 12.03
C ALA A 9 3.21 3.02 11.17
N PHE A 10 4.42 3.27 10.69
CA PHE A 10 5.19 2.27 9.93
C PHE A 10 5.41 0.96 10.70
N THR A 11 5.85 1.08 11.95
CA THR A 11 6.13 -0.08 12.81
C THR A 11 4.86 -0.87 13.10
N SER A 12 3.75 -0.19 13.40
CA SER A 12 2.47 -0.84 13.68
C SER A 12 1.90 -1.55 12.45
N SER A 13 1.97 -0.94 11.26
CA SER A 13 1.60 -1.60 9.99
C SER A 13 2.42 -2.87 9.76
N ALA A 14 3.74 -2.83 10.02
CA ALA A 14 4.62 -3.99 9.86
C ALA A 14 4.31 -5.11 10.87
N VAL A 15 4.02 -4.76 12.13
CA VAL A 15 3.62 -5.74 13.16
C VAL A 15 2.28 -6.38 12.80
N LEU A 16 1.28 -5.59 12.39
CA LEU A 16 -0.02 -6.10 11.93
C LEU A 16 0.14 -7.04 10.73
N LEU A 17 1.00 -6.68 9.79
CA LEU A 17 1.33 -7.54 8.66
C LEU A 17 1.96 -8.85 9.13
N PHE A 18 2.96 -8.78 10.00
CA PHE A 18 3.66 -9.97 10.50
C PHE A 18 2.70 -10.97 11.16
N LEU A 19 1.71 -10.48 11.90
CA LEU A 19 0.65 -11.29 12.50
C LEU A 19 -0.33 -11.86 11.47
N THR A 20 -0.59 -11.12 10.38
CA THR A 20 -1.60 -11.50 9.40
C THR A 20 -1.04 -12.42 8.31
N VAL A 21 0.24 -12.28 7.94
CA VAL A 21 0.93 -13.11 6.93
C VAL A 21 0.69 -14.62 7.11
N PRO A 22 0.83 -15.25 8.31
CA PRO A 22 0.58 -16.68 8.47
C PRO A 22 -0.89 -17.06 8.18
N LEU A 23 -1.85 -16.23 8.61
CA LEU A 23 -3.28 -16.45 8.33
C LEU A 23 -3.58 -16.34 6.83
N THR A 24 -3.03 -15.30 6.20
CA THR A 24 -3.21 -15.05 4.77
C THR A 24 -2.56 -16.13 3.91
N GLY A 25 -1.43 -16.68 4.36
CA GLY A 25 -0.75 -17.80 3.72
C GLY A 25 -1.59 -19.09 3.69
N LEU A 26 -2.30 -19.39 4.79
CA LEU A 26 -3.23 -20.53 4.86
C LEU A 26 -4.46 -20.34 3.97
N LEU A 27 -4.98 -19.12 3.88
CA LEU A 27 -6.13 -18.79 3.02
C LEU A 27 -5.80 -18.90 1.51
N LEU A 28 -4.51 -18.96 1.17
CA LEU A 28 -3.96 -18.83 -0.18
C LEU A 28 -3.94 -20.13 -1.00
N ASP A 29 -4.42 -21.24 -0.47
CA ASP A 29 -4.30 -22.57 -1.11
C ASP A 29 -5.04 -22.76 -2.45
N LYS A 30 -5.88 -21.80 -2.86
CA LYS A 30 -6.54 -21.83 -4.18
C LYS A 30 -6.05 -20.68 -5.06
N SER A 31 -5.52 -20.96 -6.26
CA SER A 31 -5.00 -19.95 -7.19
C SER A 31 -6.02 -18.82 -7.50
N LEU A 32 -7.31 -19.19 -7.63
CA LEU A 32 -8.43 -18.26 -7.80
C LEU A 32 -8.63 -17.30 -6.60
N ARG A 33 -8.33 -17.76 -5.37
CA ARG A 33 -8.40 -16.93 -4.17
C ARG A 33 -7.22 -15.96 -4.07
N ARG A 34 -6.08 -16.24 -4.71
CA ARG A 34 -4.92 -15.35 -4.74
C ARG A 34 -5.19 -14.08 -5.53
N ILE A 35 -5.78 -14.22 -6.72
CA ILE A 35 -6.17 -13.08 -7.56
C ILE A 35 -7.28 -12.26 -6.86
N ALA A 36 -8.28 -12.94 -6.28
CA ALA A 36 -9.35 -12.26 -5.54
C ALA A 36 -8.80 -11.51 -4.31
N GLY A 37 -7.89 -12.12 -3.55
CA GLY A 37 -7.22 -11.52 -2.39
C GLY A 37 -6.40 -10.29 -2.78
N LEU A 38 -5.62 -10.38 -3.88
CA LEU A 38 -4.84 -9.25 -4.40
C LEU A 38 -5.73 -8.08 -4.85
N ARG A 39 -6.85 -8.38 -5.53
CA ARG A 39 -7.82 -7.33 -5.94
C ARG A 39 -8.46 -6.67 -4.72
N PHE A 40 -8.82 -7.46 -3.71
CA PHE A 40 -9.40 -6.96 -2.48
C PHE A 40 -8.43 -6.06 -1.71
N SER A 41 -7.18 -6.50 -1.52
CA SER A 41 -6.15 -5.71 -0.81
C SER A 41 -5.80 -4.42 -1.56
N THR A 42 -5.76 -4.47 -2.90
CA THR A 42 -5.55 -3.28 -3.73
C THR A 42 -6.71 -2.29 -3.59
N ALA A 43 -7.96 -2.76 -3.64
CA ALA A 43 -9.14 -1.92 -3.43
C ALA A 43 -9.15 -1.29 -2.03
N LEU A 44 -8.80 -2.07 -1.01
CA LEU A 44 -8.68 -1.59 0.38
C LEU A 44 -7.60 -0.49 0.51
N THR A 45 -6.47 -0.68 -0.19
CA THR A 45 -5.36 0.29 -0.21
C THR A 45 -5.81 1.61 -0.82
N VAL A 46 -6.47 1.58 -1.97
CA VAL A 46 -6.99 2.79 -2.64
C VAL A 46 -8.05 3.47 -1.76
N PHE A 47 -8.93 2.69 -1.14
CA PHE A 47 -9.97 3.20 -0.25
C PHE A 47 -9.38 3.92 0.96
N PHE A 48 -8.43 3.30 1.68
CA PHE A 48 -7.83 3.90 2.87
C PHE A 48 -6.94 5.10 2.55
N TYR A 49 -6.13 5.05 1.49
CA TYR A 49 -5.34 6.22 1.09
C TYR A 49 -6.21 7.36 0.54
N GLY A 50 -7.32 7.04 -0.15
CA GLY A 50 -8.31 8.04 -0.57
C GLY A 50 -8.92 8.76 0.62
N LEU A 51 -9.37 8.01 1.64
CA LEU A 51 -9.87 8.58 2.89
C LEU A 51 -8.81 9.38 3.65
N CYS A 52 -7.57 8.87 3.70
CA CYS A 52 -6.42 9.56 4.30
C CYS A 52 -6.22 10.95 3.67
N GLY A 53 -6.26 11.04 2.34
CA GLY A 53 -6.11 12.31 1.61
C GLY A 53 -7.24 13.30 1.89
N ILE A 54 -8.49 12.85 1.90
CA ILE A 54 -9.66 13.70 2.21
C ILE A 54 -9.58 14.25 3.66
N LEU A 55 -9.22 13.39 4.62
CA LEU A 55 -9.09 13.77 6.02
C LEU A 55 -7.90 14.68 6.28
N ALA A 56 -6.81 14.53 5.51
CA ALA A 56 -5.65 15.41 5.57
C ALA A 56 -6.03 16.85 5.17
N VAL A 57 -6.80 17.03 4.09
CA VAL A 57 -7.30 18.35 3.66
C VAL A 57 -8.26 18.94 4.70
N SER A 58 -8.98 18.09 5.44
CA SER A 58 -9.96 18.52 6.46
C SER A 58 -9.33 18.82 7.84
N ASN A 59 -8.00 18.98 7.95
CA ASN A 59 -7.27 19.23 9.21
C ASN A 59 -7.47 18.17 10.32
N HIS A 60 -7.87 16.93 9.98
CA HIS A 60 -8.03 15.83 10.94
C HIS A 60 -6.76 14.95 10.99
N GLU A 61 -5.67 15.48 11.55
CA GLU A 61 -4.35 14.84 11.55
C GLU A 61 -4.34 13.43 12.15
N ALA A 62 -4.96 13.25 13.32
CA ALA A 62 -4.96 11.97 14.03
C ALA A 62 -5.70 10.86 13.25
N SER A 63 -6.86 11.20 12.67
CA SER A 63 -7.62 10.26 11.85
C SER A 63 -6.88 9.94 10.55
N SER A 64 -6.27 10.94 9.90
CA SER A 64 -5.46 10.75 8.70
C SER A 64 -4.31 9.76 8.95
N LEU A 65 -3.61 9.87 10.08
CA LEU A 65 -2.56 8.92 10.50
C LEU A 65 -3.05 7.47 10.66
N ILE A 66 -4.25 7.26 11.19
CA ILE A 66 -4.84 5.92 11.35
C ILE A 66 -5.13 5.33 9.96
N PHE A 67 -5.77 6.09 9.08
CA PHE A 67 -6.06 5.64 7.71
C PHE A 67 -4.78 5.43 6.89
N PHE A 68 -3.75 6.25 7.09
CA PHE A 68 -2.43 6.03 6.52
C PHE A 68 -1.84 4.69 6.96
N THR A 69 -1.88 4.39 8.26
CA THR A 69 -1.39 3.12 8.84
C THR A 69 -2.12 1.91 8.24
N LEU A 70 -3.45 2.00 8.12
CA LEU A 70 -4.27 0.95 7.50
C LEU A 70 -4.02 0.82 6.00
N GLY A 71 -3.85 1.93 5.29
CA GLY A 71 -3.48 1.96 3.88
C GLY A 71 -2.11 1.31 3.64
N LEU A 72 -1.12 1.64 4.46
CA LEU A 72 0.22 1.07 4.42
C LEU A 72 0.19 -0.44 4.71
N TYR A 73 -0.54 -0.86 5.74
CA TYR A 73 -0.75 -2.28 6.01
C TYR A 73 -1.36 -3.02 4.80
N SER A 74 -2.40 -2.46 4.17
CA SER A 74 -3.09 -3.05 3.02
C SER A 74 -2.20 -3.13 1.78
N TYR A 75 -1.35 -2.12 1.59
CA TYR A 75 -0.34 -2.09 0.54
C TYR A 75 0.68 -3.20 0.75
N LEU A 76 1.23 -3.34 1.96
CA LEU A 76 2.17 -4.41 2.29
C LEU A 76 1.53 -5.80 2.12
N LEU A 77 0.27 -5.96 2.54
CA LEU A 77 -0.50 -7.20 2.38
C LEU A 77 -0.65 -7.60 0.91
N SER A 78 -0.78 -6.62 0.01
CA SER A 78 -0.89 -6.87 -1.44
C SER A 78 0.35 -7.58 -1.99
N PHE A 79 1.55 -7.28 -1.48
CA PHE A 79 2.77 -8.00 -1.90
C PHE A 79 2.77 -9.46 -1.46
N THR A 80 2.20 -9.77 -0.29
CA THR A 80 2.04 -11.15 0.20
C THR A 80 1.20 -11.99 -0.75
N PHE A 81 0.21 -11.39 -1.44
CA PHE A 81 -0.58 -12.07 -2.47
C PHE A 81 0.11 -12.09 -3.84
N TYR A 82 0.80 -11.01 -4.20
CA TYR A 82 1.41 -10.82 -5.51
C TYR A 82 2.54 -11.82 -5.79
N THR A 83 3.46 -11.99 -4.85
CA THR A 83 4.64 -12.85 -5.01
C THR A 83 4.29 -14.32 -5.31
N PRO A 84 3.42 -15.00 -4.54
CA PRO A 84 3.01 -16.38 -4.85
C PRO A 84 2.13 -16.45 -6.09
N LEU A 85 1.27 -15.46 -6.35
CA LEU A 85 0.47 -15.41 -7.57
C LEU A 85 1.35 -15.40 -8.82
N LEU A 86 2.46 -14.66 -8.79
CA LEU A 86 3.41 -14.61 -9.88
C LEU A 86 3.97 -16.01 -10.22
N ASN A 87 4.19 -16.86 -9.21
CA ASN A 87 4.67 -18.22 -9.45
C ASN A 87 3.65 -19.07 -10.22
N ASP A 88 2.35 -18.81 -10.05
CA ASP A 88 1.29 -19.55 -10.74
C ASP A 88 1.08 -19.06 -12.19
N ILE A 89 1.19 -17.75 -12.44
CA ILE A 89 0.88 -17.15 -13.75
C ILE A 89 2.10 -17.02 -14.68
N ALA A 90 3.31 -16.91 -14.13
CA ALA A 90 4.51 -16.65 -14.91
C ALA A 90 5.36 -17.92 -15.08
N LYS A 91 5.73 -18.18 -16.34
CA LYS A 91 6.72 -19.22 -16.70
C LYS A 91 8.04 -18.94 -15.97
N PRO A 92 8.75 -19.95 -15.43
CA PRO A 92 9.98 -19.76 -14.66
C PRO A 92 11.00 -18.84 -15.33
N ALA A 93 11.23 -19.02 -16.63
CA ALA A 93 12.17 -18.22 -17.42
C ALA A 93 11.81 -16.72 -17.55
N LYS A 94 10.54 -16.34 -17.36
CA LYS A 94 10.05 -14.96 -17.48
C LYS A 94 9.60 -14.36 -16.15
N ARG A 95 9.72 -15.09 -15.03
CA ARG A 95 9.28 -14.62 -13.70
C ARG A 95 9.97 -13.31 -13.29
N GLY A 96 11.29 -13.22 -13.47
CA GLY A 96 12.04 -12.00 -13.14
C GLY A 96 11.57 -10.79 -13.95
N LEU A 97 11.30 -10.96 -15.24
CA LEU A 97 10.79 -9.89 -16.11
C LEU A 97 9.39 -9.42 -15.66
N ILE A 98 8.47 -10.36 -15.41
CA ILE A 98 7.09 -10.03 -15.03
C ILE A 98 7.05 -9.40 -13.64
N SER A 99 7.87 -9.87 -12.69
CA SER A 99 8.06 -9.22 -11.39
C SER A 99 8.62 -7.81 -11.56
N GLY A 100 9.65 -7.65 -12.40
CA GLY A 100 10.30 -6.38 -12.66
C GLY A 100 9.32 -5.35 -13.22
N LEU A 101 8.46 -5.73 -14.16
CA LEU A 101 7.41 -4.85 -14.68
C LEU A 101 6.44 -4.39 -13.59
N GLY A 102 6.04 -5.28 -12.68
CA GLY A 102 5.17 -4.93 -11.55
C GLY A 102 5.82 -3.95 -10.58
N VAL A 103 7.09 -4.18 -10.23
CA VAL A 103 7.87 -3.29 -9.36
C VAL A 103 8.10 -1.93 -10.03
N SER A 104 8.48 -1.91 -11.31
CA SER A 104 8.64 -0.68 -12.07
C SER A 104 7.35 0.13 -12.14
N ALA A 105 6.20 -0.52 -12.38
CA ALA A 105 4.91 0.15 -12.36
C ALA A 105 4.58 0.75 -10.98
N ASN A 106 4.94 0.04 -9.90
CA ASN A 106 4.78 0.58 -8.55
C ASN A 106 5.62 1.84 -8.32
N TYR A 107 6.90 1.84 -8.71
CA TYR A 107 7.75 3.03 -8.59
C TYR A 107 7.24 4.20 -9.43
N ILE A 108 6.82 3.96 -10.68
CA ILE A 108 6.24 5.00 -11.55
C ILE A 108 5.02 5.64 -10.87
N GLY A 109 4.15 4.83 -10.25
CA GLY A 109 3.02 5.32 -9.48
C GLY A 109 3.43 6.19 -8.29
N GLN A 110 4.45 5.79 -7.53
CA GLN A 110 4.97 6.59 -6.41
C GLN A 110 5.56 7.93 -6.88
N PHE A 111 6.34 7.92 -7.97
CA PHE A 111 6.88 9.15 -8.55
C PHE A 111 5.77 10.08 -9.06
N ALA A 112 4.79 9.54 -9.78
CA ALA A 112 3.65 10.32 -10.24
C ALA A 112 2.87 10.93 -9.07
N GLY A 113 2.62 10.14 -8.01
CA GLY A 113 1.97 10.60 -6.78
C GLY A 113 2.73 11.75 -6.11
N LEU A 114 4.06 11.63 -6.00
CA LEU A 114 4.90 12.69 -5.45
C LEU A 114 4.81 13.98 -6.28
N ILE A 115 4.93 13.88 -7.60
CA ILE A 115 4.84 15.05 -8.50
C ILE A 115 3.49 15.75 -8.38
N LEU A 116 2.41 14.98 -8.23
CA LEU A 116 1.05 15.53 -8.04
C LEU A 116 0.83 16.13 -6.65
N ALA A 117 1.52 15.64 -5.62
CA ALA A 117 1.39 16.13 -4.24
C ALA A 117 2.17 17.44 -4.00
N LEU A 118 3.38 17.56 -4.57
CA LEU A 118 4.27 18.72 -4.42
C LEU A 118 3.62 20.10 -4.68
N PRO A 119 2.83 20.33 -5.74
CA PRO A 119 2.20 21.64 -5.97
C PRO A 119 1.19 22.01 -4.88
N SER A 120 0.50 21.03 -4.28
CA SER A 120 -0.46 21.27 -3.20
C SER A 120 0.22 21.80 -1.93
N GLU A 121 1.43 21.31 -1.62
CA GLU A 121 2.20 21.77 -0.46
C GLU A 121 2.74 23.18 -0.63
N ARG A 122 3.13 23.55 -1.86
CA ARG A 122 3.60 24.92 -2.15
C ARG A 122 2.50 25.97 -2.02
N HIS A 123 1.27 25.64 -2.39
CA HIS A 123 0.15 26.59 -2.27
C HIS A 123 -0.22 26.85 -0.81
N LEU A 124 -0.08 25.84 0.06
CA LEU A 124 -0.35 25.95 1.51
C LEU A 124 0.69 26.80 2.27
N LEU A 125 1.87 27.03 1.69
CA LEU A 125 2.96 27.82 2.28
C LEU A 125 2.95 29.30 1.85
N LEU A 126 2.18 29.66 0.83
CA LEU A 126 2.15 31.02 0.26
C LEU A 126 0.88 31.81 0.61
N ASP A 127 -0.18 31.15 1.08
CA ASP A 127 -1.40 31.78 1.59
C ASP A 127 -1.59 31.42 3.09
N PRO A 128 -1.14 32.28 4.03
CA PRO A 128 -1.36 32.11 5.48
C PRO A 128 -2.79 32.46 5.93
#